data_AF-A0A1M6YDM9-F1
#
_entry.id   AF-A0A1M6YDM9-F1
#
_cell.length_a   1.000
_cell.length_b   1.000
_cell.length_c   1.000
_cell.angle_alpha   90.00
_cell.angle_beta   90.00
_cell.angle_gamma   90.00
#
_symmetry.space_group_name_H-M   'P 1'
#
loop_
_entity.id
_entity.type
_entity.pdbx_description
1 polymer ?
#
loop_
_entity_poly.entity_id
_entity_poly.type
_entity_poly.pdbx_seq_one_letter_code
_entity_poly.pdbx_strand_id
1 'polypeptide(L)' 'MLEVVEPERLVNTFADWTLIRRLVPEGKGTRLLLEHTGFDLDDTRRRAAFDRMGPGRRELVLPEFATLVEAG' A
#
# COMPACT_ATOMS: atom_id res chain seq x y z
N MET A 1 13.49 5.29 4.73
CA MET A 1 14.14 3.98 4.49
C MET A 1 13.51 3.36 3.25
N LEU A 2 14.29 2.75 2.38
CA LEU A 2 13.83 2.11 1.15
C LEU A 2 14.42 0.70 1.09
N GLU A 3 13.58 -0.30 0.83
CA GLU A 3 13.97 -1.70 0.60
C GLU A 3 13.23 -2.20 -0.64
N VAL A 4 13.95 -2.87 -1.54
CA VAL A 4 13.40 -3.44 -2.76
C VAL A 4 13.89 -4.88 -2.90
N VAL A 5 12.96 -5.81 -3.08
CA VAL A 5 13.22 -7.19 -3.50
C VAL A 5 12.35 -7.41 -4.72
N GLU A 6 12.95 -7.41 -5.91
CA GLU A 6 12.18 -7.53 -7.14
C GLU A 6 11.76 -8.99 -7.42
N PRO A 7 10.52 -9.25 -7.90
CA PRO A 7 9.37 -8.32 -7.94
C PRO A 7 8.54 -8.33 -6.64
N GLU A 8 8.95 -9.10 -5.63
CA GLU A 8 8.10 -9.57 -4.53
C GLU A 8 7.77 -8.52 -3.46
N ARG A 9 8.65 -7.55 -3.20
CA ARG A 9 8.52 -6.66 -2.05
C ARG A 9 9.10 -5.27 -2.28
N LEU A 10 8.33 -4.27 -1.86
CA LEU A 10 8.75 -2.87 -1.78
C LEU A 10 8.38 -2.29 -0.42
N VAL A 11 9.37 -1.79 0.32
CA VAL A 11 9.18 -1.04 1.56
C VAL A 11 9.64 0.39 1.37
N ASN A 12 8.78 1.35 1.71
CA ASN A 12 9.13 2.76 1.70
C ASN A 12 8.63 3.43 2.98
N THR A 13 9.55 4.04 3.72
CA THR A 13 9.25 4.88 4.88
C THR A 13 9.41 6.34 4.51
N PHE A 14 8.34 7.12 4.72
CA PHE A 14 8.31 8.57 4.54
C PHE A 14 7.58 9.23 5.71
N ALA A 15 8.11 10.37 6.16
CA ALA A 15 7.73 10.97 7.45
C ALA A 15 7.76 9.88 8.55
N ASP A 16 6.65 9.70 9.26
CA ASP A 16 6.54 8.74 10.36
C ASP A 16 5.85 7.43 9.96
N TRP A 17 5.63 7.22 8.67
CA TRP A 17 4.87 6.06 8.19
C TRP A 17 5.68 5.17 7.27
N THR A 18 5.37 3.88 7.29
CA THR A 18 5.99 2.88 6.43
C THR A 18 4.94 2.15 5.61
N LEU A 19 5.11 2.16 4.29
CA LEU A 19 4.30 1.41 3.35
C LEU A 19 5.05 0.16 2.92
N ILE A 20 4.39 -0.97 3.06
CA ILE A 20 4.89 -2.27 2.65
C ILE A 20 3.96 -2.78 1.55
N ARG A 21 4.52 -3.11 0.40
CA ARG A 21 3.84 -3.78 -0.70
C ARG A 21 4.44 -5.17 -0.84
N ARG A 22 3.58 -6.19 -0.92
CA ARG A 22 3.99 -7.56 -1.21
C ARG A 22 3.18 -8.12 -2.35
N LEU A 23 3.85 -8.73 -3.31
CA LEU A 23 3.23 -9.52 -4.37
C LEU A 23 3.29 -10.98 -3.96
N VAL A 24 2.14 -11.66 -3.98
CA VAL A 24 2.02 -13.07 -3.64
C VAL A 24 1.34 -13.79 -4.81
N PRO A 25 1.89 -14.90 -5.33
CA PRO A 25 1.18 -15.70 -6.32
C PRO A 25 -0.17 -16.18 -5.79
N GLU A 26 -1.24 -16.02 -6.57
CA GLU A 26 -2.58 -16.49 -6.21
C GLU A 26 -3.28 -17.09 -7.44
N GLY A 27 -3.27 -18.43 -7.52
CA GLY A 27 -3.80 -19.16 -8.66
C GLY A 27 -3.05 -18.81 -9.96
N LYS A 28 -3.75 -18.19 -10.92
CA LYS A 28 -3.18 -17.72 -12.19
C LYS A 28 -2.78 -16.25 -12.17
N GLY A 29 -2.98 -15.56 -11.05
CA GLY A 29 -2.72 -14.14 -10.90
C GLY A 29 -1.77 -13.83 -9.76
N THR A 30 -1.69 -12.54 -9.45
CA THR A 30 -0.89 -11.99 -8.36
C THR A 30 -1.79 -11.25 -7.39
N ARG A 31 -1.70 -11.58 -6.11
CA ARG A 31 -2.32 -10.83 -5.04
C ARG A 31 -1.36 -9.77 -4.52
N LEU A 32 -1.80 -8.51 -4.57
CA LEU A 32 -1.10 -7.39 -3.96
C LEU A 32 -1.59 -7.19 -2.51
N LEU A 33 -0.68 -7.29 -1.55
CA LEU A 33 -0.92 -6.93 -0.15
C LEU A 33 -0.33 -5.55 0.14
N LEU A 34 -1.17 -4.62 0.61
CA LEU A 34 -0.79 -3.26 1.00
C LEU A 34 -0.89 -3.10 2.51
N GLU A 35 0.23 -2.92 3.16
CA GLU A 35 0.32 -2.67 4.59
C GLU A 35 0.86 -1.26 4.84
N HIS A 36 0.33 -0.59 5.85
CA HIS A 36 0.72 0.76 6.23
C HIS A 36 0.79 0.85 7.74
N THR A 37 1.99 1.09 8.24
CA THR A 37 2.29 1.11 9.67
C THR A 37 2.88 2.46 10.08
N GLY A 38 2.92 2.73 11.39
CA GLY A 38 3.44 3.98 11.95
C GLY A 38 2.39 5.04 12.28
N PHE A 39 1.09 4.69 12.21
CA PHE A 39 0.05 5.57 12.72
C PHE A 39 0.09 5.61 14.24
N ASP A 40 0.31 6.80 14.78
CA ASP A 40 -0.05 7.11 16.16
C ASP A 40 -1.54 7.49 16.15
N LEU A 41 -2.37 6.61 16.71
CA LEU A 41 -3.82 6.76 16.68
C LEU A 41 -4.36 7.58 17.86
N ASP A 42 -3.49 8.01 18.78
CA ASP A 42 -3.83 8.93 19.86
C ASP A 42 -3.77 10.40 19.38
N ASP A 43 -2.97 10.67 18.34
CA ASP A 43 -3.05 11.93 17.57
C ASP A 43 -4.29 11.94 16.68
N THR A 44 -5.18 12.90 16.93
CA THR A 44 -6.46 13.06 16.22
C THR A 44 -6.29 13.28 14.72
N ARG A 45 -5.22 13.96 14.30
CA ARG A 45 -4.92 14.21 12.89
C ARG A 45 -4.49 12.93 12.18
N ARG A 46 -3.65 12.12 12.84
CA ARG A 46 -3.18 10.84 12.30
C ARG A 46 -4.29 9.80 12.26
N ARG A 47 -5.16 9.76 13.26
CA ARG A 47 -6.38 8.95 13.21
C ARG A 47 -7.27 9.33 12.03
N ALA A 48 -7.52 10.62 11.83
CA ALA A 48 -8.32 11.08 10.71
C ALA A 48 -7.65 10.79 9.34
N ALA A 49 -6.33 10.75 9.27
CA ALA A 49 -5.61 10.29 8.08
C ALA A 49 -5.78 8.78 7.85
N PHE A 50 -5.61 7.97 8.90
CA PHE A 50 -5.82 6.51 8.86
C PHE A 50 -7.22 6.17 8.32
N ASP A 51 -8.26 6.82 8.87
CA ASP A 51 -9.65 6.57 8.50
C ASP A 51 -9.95 6.94 7.03
N ARG A 52 -9.32 8.01 6.51
CA ARG A 52 -9.50 8.46 5.12
C ARG A 52 -8.73 7.64 4.09
N MET A 53 -7.62 7.02 4.49
CA MET A 53 -6.80 6.23 3.55
C MET A 53 -7.50 4.96 3.07
N GLY A 54 -8.39 4.37 3.88
CA GLY A 54 -9.15 3.18 3.50
C GLY A 54 -9.99 3.40 2.23
N PRO A 55 -10.92 4.37 2.21
CA PRO A 55 -11.66 4.75 1.01
C PRO A 55 -10.75 5.13 -0.16
N GLY A 56 -9.78 6.04 0.04
CA GLY A 56 -8.89 6.49 -1.03
C GLY A 56 -8.10 5.37 -1.70
N ARG A 57 -7.64 4.37 -0.92
CA ARG A 57 -6.99 3.18 -1.48
C ARG A 57 -7.92 2.35 -2.35
N ARG A 58 -9.14 2.11 -1.88
CA ARG A 58 -10.12 1.29 -2.59
C ARG A 58 -10.63 1.94 -3.88
N GLU A 59 -10.84 3.25 -3.84
CA GLU A 59 -11.52 3.98 -4.92
C GLU A 59 -10.57 4.52 -5.98
N LEU A 60 -9.31 4.81 -5.62
CA LEU A 60 -8.36 5.44 -6.54
C LEU A 60 -7.15 4.55 -6.83
N VAL A 61 -6.48 4.08 -5.77
CA VAL A 61 -5.18 3.42 -5.91
C VAL A 61 -5.30 2.02 -6.52
N LEU A 62 -6.25 1.19 -6.06
CA LEU A 62 -6.40 -0.18 -6.58
C LEU A 62 -6.87 -0.22 -8.05
N PRO A 63 -7.86 0.59 -8.49
CA PRO A 63 -8.23 0.64 -9.91
C PRO A 63 -7.09 1.10 -10.82
N GLU A 64 -6.28 2.07 -10.39
CA GLU A 64 -5.14 2.55 -11.16
C GLU A 64 -4.07 1.46 -11.31
N PHE A 65 -3.77 0.70 -10.24
CA PHE A 65 -2.87 -0.45 -10.35
C PHE A 65 -3.38 -1.51 -11.33
N ALA A 66 -4.67 -1.84 -11.28
CA ALA A 66 -5.24 -2.79 -12.22
C ALA A 66 -5.08 -2.30 -13.66
N THR A 67 -5.38 -1.02 -13.91
CA THR A 67 -5.22 -0.41 -15.24
C THR A 67 -3.78 -0.50 -15.74
N LEU A 68 -2.79 -0.20 -14.88
CA LEU A 68 -1.38 -0.24 -15.26
C LEU A 68 -0.89 -1.66 -15.56
N VAL A 69 -1.38 -2.67 -14.82
CA VAL A 69 -1.00 -4.08 -15.04
C VAL A 69 -1.60 -4.61 -16.33
N GLU A 70 -2.84 -4.27 -16.65
CA GLU A 70 -3.50 -4.72 -17.89
C GLU A 70 -3.00 -3.98 -19.15
N ALA A 71 -2.34 -2.83 -18.98
CA ALA A 71 -1.80 -2.05 -20.09
C ALA A 71 -0.39 -2.48 -20.56
N GLY A 72 0.26 -3.39 -19.83
CA GLY A 72 1.60 -3.92 -20.14
C GLY A 72 1.55 -5.36 -20.65
#